data_AF-A0A1T5E6C6-F1
#
_entry.id   AF-A0A1T5E6C6-F1
#
_cell.length_a   1.000
_cell.length_b   1.000
_cell.length_c   1.000
_cell.angle_alpha   90.00
_cell.angle_beta   90.00
_cell.angle_gamma   90.00
#
_symmetry.space_group_name_H-M   'P 1'
#
loop_
_entity.id
_entity.type
_entity.pdbx_description
1 polymer ?
#
loop_
_entity_poly.entity_id
_entity_poly.type
_entity_poly.pdbx_seq_one_letter_code
_entity_poly.pdbx_strand_id
1 'polypeptide(L)' 'MQGKKKYQEKLFLNFQLSSAVPEDNFYRRLNQIIDFSFLYKATNKYYGSEGQRSIDPVVFMKLMLVGYLENCNSDRRIIA' A
#
# COMPACT_ATOMS: atom_id res chain seq x y z
N MET A 1 26.95 -15.44 11.79
CA MET A 1 27.32 -14.63 12.98
C MET A 1 26.12 -13.79 13.39
N GLN A 2 25.65 -13.90 14.63
CA GLN A 2 24.46 -13.15 15.09
C GLN A 2 24.83 -11.70 15.39
N GLY A 3 24.30 -10.78 14.58
CA GLY A 3 24.48 -9.34 14.77
C GLY A 3 23.64 -8.86 15.94
N LYS A 4 24.27 -8.66 17.11
CA LYS A 4 23.64 -7.93 18.22
C LYS A 4 23.56 -6.44 17.84
N LYS A 5 22.35 -5.96 17.49
CA LYS A 5 22.11 -4.52 17.36
C LYS A 5 21.93 -3.92 18.75
N LYS A 6 22.80 -3.00 19.14
CA LYS A 6 22.56 -2.13 20.30
C LYS A 6 21.41 -1.19 19.93
N TYR A 7 20.22 -1.48 20.43
CA TYR A 7 19.07 -0.62 20.28
C TYR A 7 19.18 0.51 21.31
N GLN A 8 19.11 1.75 20.82
CA GLN A 8 19.08 2.95 21.64
C GLN A 8 17.73 3.61 21.37
N GLU A 9 16.97 3.88 22.43
CA GLU A 9 15.63 4.46 22.30
C GLU A 9 15.74 5.87 21.71
N LYS A 10 15.07 6.09 20.57
CA LYS A 10 14.87 7.43 20.04
C LYS A 10 13.81 8.12 20.90
N LEU A 11 14.24 9.07 21.73
CA LEU A 11 13.39 9.82 22.66
C LEU A 11 12.20 10.52 21.98
N PHE A 12 12.32 10.87 20.69
CA PHE A 12 11.23 11.40 19.87
C PHE A 12 11.38 10.88 18.44
N LEU A 13 10.43 10.08 17.96
CA LEU A 13 10.39 9.62 16.57
C LEU A 13 9.31 10.39 15.79
N ASN A 14 9.65 11.59 15.31
CA ASN A 14 8.78 12.35 14.41
C ASN A 14 9.05 11.92 12.96
N PHE A 15 8.47 10.79 12.54
CA PHE A 15 8.54 10.30 11.17
C PHE A 15 7.16 10.32 10.53
N GLN A 16 7.04 10.99 9.39
CA GLN A 16 5.85 10.97 8.57
C GLN A 16 6.22 10.41 7.19
N LEU A 17 5.61 9.30 6.78
CA LEU A 17 5.94 8.68 5.50
C LEU A 17 5.72 9.64 4.32
N SER A 18 4.70 10.51 4.43
CA SER A 18 4.45 11.55 3.43
C SER A 18 5.44 12.71 3.42
N SER A 19 6.34 12.86 4.41
CA SER A 19 7.47 13.79 4.26
C SER A 19 8.70 13.11 3.68
N ALA A 20 8.79 11.78 3.78
CA ALA A 20 9.92 11.00 3.30
C ALA A 20 9.84 10.61 1.81
N VAL A 21 8.65 10.63 1.21
CA VAL A 21 8.48 10.36 -0.23
C VAL A 21 8.60 11.68 -1.02
N PRO A 22 9.43 11.75 -2.07
CA PRO A 22 9.56 12.95 -2.92
C PRO A 22 8.22 13.43 -3.49
N GLU A 23 8.06 14.74 -3.67
CA GLU A 23 6.84 15.33 -4.22
C GLU A 23 6.59 14.95 -5.69
N ASP A 24 7.65 14.80 -6.45
CA ASP A 24 7.67 14.39 -7.86
C ASP A 24 7.54 12.87 -8.05
N ASN A 25 7.40 12.11 -6.96
CA ASN A 25 7.25 10.67 -7.01
C ASN A 25 6.08 10.26 -7.92
N PHE A 26 6.35 9.32 -8.81
CA PHE A 26 5.38 8.83 -9.80
C PHE A 26 4.05 8.37 -9.15
N TYR A 27 4.10 7.61 -8.05
CA TYR A 27 2.91 7.08 -7.39
C TYR A 27 2.08 8.15 -6.69
N ARG A 28 2.68 9.28 -6.27
CA ARG A 28 1.92 10.44 -5.79
C ARG A 28 1.07 11.04 -6.90
N ARG A 29 1.69 11.28 -8.05
CA ARG A 29 1.00 11.81 -9.23
C ARG A 29 -0.10 10.86 -9.68
N LEU A 30 0.19 9.56 -9.74
CA LEU A 30 -0.78 8.54 -10.09
C LEU A 30 -2.00 8.54 -9.15
N ASN A 31 -1.76 8.62 -7.84
CA ASN A 31 -2.82 8.65 -6.83
C ASN A 31 -3.67 9.94 -6.87
N GLN A 32 -3.15 11.04 -7.44
CA GLN A 32 -3.91 12.29 -7.64
C GLN A 32 -4.78 12.26 -8.90
N ILE A 33 -4.34 11.52 -9.94
CA ILE A 33 -5.00 11.50 -11.25
C ILE A 33 -6.17 10.50 -11.27
N ILE A 34 -6.02 9.37 -10.59
CA ILE A 34 -7.01 8.30 -10.63
C ILE A 34 -7.94 8.40 -9.41
N ASP A 35 -9.23 8.63 -9.67
CA ASP A 35 -10.26 8.43 -8.65
C ASP A 35 -10.61 6.93 -8.57
N PHE A 36 -10.32 6.32 -7.44
CA PHE A 36 -10.61 4.90 -7.17
C PHE A 36 -11.97 4.68 -6.49
N SER A 37 -12.74 5.73 -6.20
CA SER A 37 -14.03 5.64 -5.49
C SER A 37 -15.04 4.71 -6.18
N PHE A 38 -14.97 4.60 -7.51
CA PHE A 38 -15.84 3.71 -8.30
C PHE A 38 -15.70 2.24 -7.91
N LEU A 39 -14.56 1.83 -7.35
CA LEU A 39 -14.29 0.44 -6.97
C LEU A 39 -15.27 -0.04 -5.92
N TYR A 40 -15.63 0.79 -4.93
CA TYR A 40 -16.59 0.39 -3.90
C TYR A 40 -17.92 -0.04 -4.50
N LYS A 41 -18.42 0.70 -5.50
CA LYS A 41 -19.66 0.34 -6.21
C LYS A 41 -19.46 -0.89 -7.09
N ALA A 42 -18.34 -0.97 -7.81
CA ALA A 42 -18.04 -2.05 -8.75
C ALA A 42 -17.86 -3.41 -8.04
N THR A 43 -17.25 -3.42 -6.85
CA THR A 43 -16.90 -4.64 -6.13
C THR A 43 -17.89 -5.02 -5.03
N ASN A 44 -18.88 -4.18 -4.72
CA ASN A 44 -19.79 -4.37 -3.58
C ASN A 44 -20.37 -5.80 -3.49
N LYS A 45 -20.82 -6.37 -4.62
CA LYS A 45 -21.43 -7.71 -4.66
C LYS A 45 -20.49 -8.87 -4.33
N TYR A 46 -19.16 -8.64 -4.36
CA TYR A 46 -18.15 -9.67 -4.08
C TYR A 46 -17.68 -9.64 -2.62
N TYR A 47 -18.03 -8.59 -1.87
CA TYR A 47 -17.65 -8.43 -0.48
C TYR A 47 -18.80 -8.88 0.41
N GLY A 48 -18.49 -9.77 1.36
CA GLY A 48 -19.47 -10.23 2.35
C GLY A 48 -19.81 -9.15 3.37
N SER A 49 -21.05 -9.18 3.88
CA SER A 49 -21.50 -8.32 4.98
C SER A 49 -21.11 -8.86 6.36
N GLU A 50 -20.72 -10.13 6.45
CA GLU A 50 -20.42 -10.85 7.69
C GLU A 50 -19.09 -11.58 7.61
N GLY A 51 -18.55 -11.94 8.77
CA GLY A 51 -17.28 -12.65 8.90
C GLY A 51 -16.05 -11.74 8.95
N GLN A 52 -14.91 -12.27 8.50
CA GLN A 52 -13.64 -11.55 8.55
C GLN A 52 -13.60 -10.46 7.48
N ARG A 53 -13.19 -9.24 7.86
CA ARG A 53 -13.07 -8.13 6.92
C ARG A 53 -12.02 -8.45 5.85
N SER A 54 -12.44 -8.44 4.60
CA SER A 54 -11.53 -8.54 3.45
C SER A 54 -10.69 -7.27 3.30
N ILE A 55 -9.61 -7.36 2.52
CA ILE A 55 -8.78 -6.21 2.14
C ILE A 55 -9.62 -5.11 1.49
N ASP A 56 -9.33 -3.84 1.73
CA ASP A 56 -10.04 -2.75 1.07
C ASP A 56 -9.87 -2.83 -0.47
N PRO A 57 -10.95 -2.66 -1.26
CA PRO A 57 -10.89 -2.83 -2.72
C PRO A 57 -9.97 -1.81 -3.40
N VAL A 58 -9.85 -0.59 -2.88
CA VAL A 58 -8.91 0.42 -3.41
C VAL A 58 -7.47 -0.01 -3.13
N VAL A 59 -7.20 -0.52 -1.93
CA VAL A 59 -5.87 -1.05 -1.58
C VAL A 59 -5.50 -2.22 -2.47
N PHE A 60 -6.42 -3.19 -2.64
CA PHE A 60 -6.19 -4.35 -3.51
C PHE A 60 -5.86 -3.93 -4.94
N MET A 61 -6.65 -3.03 -5.53
CA MET A 61 -6.41 -2.56 -6.89
C MET A 61 -5.10 -1.78 -7.02
N LYS A 62 -4.70 -1.00 -6.00
CA LYS A 62 -3.40 -0.33 -5.99
C LYS A 62 -2.24 -1.32 -5.96
N LEU A 63 -2.33 -2.40 -5.19
CA LEU A 63 -1.31 -3.45 -5.19
C LEU A 63 -1.17 -4.11 -6.57
N MET A 64 -2.29 -4.43 -7.21
CA MET A 64 -2.29 -4.99 -8.57
C MET A 64 -1.69 -4.02 -9.60
N LEU A 65 -2.03 -2.74 -9.50
CA LEU A 65 -1.50 -1.70 -10.37
C LEU A 65 0.02 -1.52 -10.19
N VAL A 66 0.50 -1.47 -8.96
CA VAL A 66 1.94 -1.43 -8.66
C VAL A 66 2.64 -2.67 -9.20
N GLY A 67 2.07 -3.86 -8.98
CA GLY A 67 2.61 -5.12 -9.52
C GLY A 67 2.78 -5.07 -11.03
N TYR A 68 1.76 -4.58 -11.74
CA TYR A 68 1.83 -4.43 -13.19
C TYR A 68 2.89 -3.40 -13.64
N LEU A 69 2.92 -2.22 -13.02
CA LEU A 69 3.82 -1.12 -13.39
C LEU A 69 5.29 -1.45 -13.10
N GLU A 70 5.57 -2.21 -12.04
CA GLU A 70 6.91 -2.65 -11.66
C GLU A 70 7.31 -3.99 -12.31
N ASN A 71 6.48 -4.53 -13.22
CA ASN A 71 6.68 -5.84 -13.85
C ASN A 71 6.89 -6.98 -12.83
N CYS A 72 6.17 -6.91 -11.72
CA CYS A 72 6.17 -7.88 -10.64
C CYS A 72 4.90 -8.75 -10.68
N ASN A 73 5.02 -9.90 -11.34
CA ASN A 73 3.91 -10.84 -11.54
C ASN A 73 3.59 -11.74 -10.34
N SER A 74 4.14 -11.45 -9.16
CA SER A 74 3.92 -12.27 -7.96
C SER A 74 3.35 -11.43 -6.84
N ASP A 75 2.10 -11.73 -6.48
CA ASP A 75 1.40 -11.07 -5.36
C ASP A 75 2.19 -11.19 -4.06
N ARG A 76 2.85 -12.34 -3.84
CA ARG A 76 3.72 -12.53 -2.67
C ARG A 76 4.89 -11.56 -2.69
N ARG A 77 5.54 -11.35 -3.84
CA ARG A 77 6.69 -10.42 -3.95
C ARG A 77 6.28 -8.96 -3.75
N ILE A 78 5.03 -8.60 -4.04
CA ILE A 78 4.51 -7.24 -3.82
C ILE A 78 4.37 -6.95 -2.31
N ILE A 79 4.09 -7.96 -1.50
CA ILE A 79 3.81 -7.83 -0.06
C ILE A 79 5.04 -8.13 0.82
N ALA A 80 6.04 -8.85 0.28
CA ALA A 80 7.19 -9.39 1.01
C ALA A 80 8.33 -8.37 1.28
#